data_AF-A0A426UY57-F1
#
_entry.id   AF-A0A426UY57-F1
#
_cell.length_a   1.000
_cell.length_b   1.000
_cell.length_c   1.000
_cell.angle_alpha   90.00
_cell.angle_beta   90.00
_cell.angle_gamma   90.00
#
_symmetry.space_group_name_H-M   'P 1'
#
loop_
_entity.id
_entity.type
_entity.pdbx_description
1 polymer ?
#
loop_
_entity_poly.entity_id
_entity_poly.type
_entity_poly.pdbx_seq_one_letter_code
_entity_poly.pdbx_strand_id
1 'polypeptide(L)'
;MKIDINPDSIREGAQQLDAATEMVQGLFDQFKSSVDGLADSFGGDMIGSLLDLAHQVCMEAITECISTNIEDLVDYANTLRQFAEDHESNDAEIERLFRELLDALGR
;
A
#
# COMPACT_ATOMS: atom_id res chain seq x y z
N MET A 1 -4.01 -29.36 11.96
CA MET A 1 -3.48 -28.57 10.83
C MET A 1 -2.39 -27.69 11.40
N LYS A 2 -1.12 -27.90 11.03
CA LYS A 2 -0.04 -26.99 11.41
C LYS A 2 -0.06 -25.84 10.40
N ILE A 3 -0.22 -24.61 10.88
CA ILE A 3 -0.04 -23.43 10.03
C ILE A 3 1.46 -23.16 10.02
N ASP A 4 2.05 -23.13 8.82
CA ASP A 4 3.46 -22.82 8.61
C ASP A 4 3.52 -21.36 8.14
N ILE A 5 4.03 -20.48 9.00
CA ILE A 5 4.19 -19.06 8.70
C ILE A 5 5.64 -18.84 8.36
N ASN A 6 5.90 -18.25 7.19
CA ASN A 6 7.24 -17.85 6.76
C ASN A 6 7.34 -16.32 6.79
N PRO A 7 7.92 -15.73 7.86
CA PRO A 7 8.08 -14.28 8.00
C PRO A 7 8.81 -13.63 6.82
N ASP A 8 9.79 -14.32 6.22
CA ASP A 8 10.56 -13.77 5.09
C ASP A 8 9.70 -13.62 3.84
N SER A 9 8.85 -14.61 3.54
CA SER A 9 7.89 -14.49 2.44
C SER A 9 6.85 -13.40 2.68
N ILE A 10 6.49 -13.14 3.94
CA ILE A 10 5.57 -12.05 4.30
C ILE A 10 6.23 -10.68 4.10
N ARG A 11 7.51 -10.54 4.49
CA ARG A 11 8.31 -9.33 4.21
C ARG A 11 8.49 -9.09 2.72
N GLU A 12 8.73 -10.14 1.95
CA GLU A 12 8.80 -10.06 0.49
C GLU A 12 7.46 -9.55 -0.09
N GLY A 13 6.34 -10.06 0.40
CA GLY A 13 5.00 -9.57 0.05
C GLY A 13 4.82 -8.08 0.34
N ALA A 14 5.29 -7.60 1.50
CA ALA A 14 5.26 -6.17 1.84
C ALA A 14 6.10 -5.33 0.86
N GLN A 15 7.29 -5.79 0.47
CA GLN A 15 8.14 -5.11 -0.52
C GLN A 15 7.50 -5.07 -1.91
N GLN A 16 6.80 -6.14 -2.31
CA GLN A 16 6.06 -6.17 -3.57
C GLN A 16 4.90 -5.16 -3.56
N LEU A 17 4.23 -4.98 -2.42
CA LEU A 17 3.21 -3.95 -2.26
C LEU A 17 3.81 -2.55 -2.37
N ASP A 18 4.96 -2.26 -1.76
CA ASP A 18 5.63 -0.95 -1.92
C ASP A 18 5.92 -0.66 -3.39
N ALA A 19 6.50 -1.63 -4.10
CA ALA A 19 6.84 -1.48 -5.52
C ALA A 19 5.58 -1.27 -6.38
N ALA A 20 4.48 -1.93 -6.04
CA ALA A 20 3.20 -1.72 -6.71
C ALA A 20 2.64 -0.31 -6.44
N THR A 21 2.74 0.17 -5.19
CA THR A 21 2.34 1.53 -4.81
C THR A 21 3.13 2.58 -5.60
N GLU A 22 4.45 2.46 -5.67
CA GLU A 22 5.31 3.37 -6.45
C GLU A 22 4.95 3.36 -7.94
N MET A 23 4.66 2.17 -8.49
CA MET A 23 4.25 2.03 -9.88
C MET A 23 2.90 2.71 -10.15
N VAL A 24 1.91 2.51 -9.30
CA VAL A 24 0.57 3.13 -9.43
C VAL A 24 0.68 4.65 -9.32
N GLN A 25 1.42 5.16 -8.34
CA GLN A 25 1.68 6.60 -8.19
C GLN A 25 2.32 7.17 -9.46
N GLY A 26 3.38 6.54 -9.97
CA GLY A 26 4.07 7.00 -11.17
C GLY A 26 3.21 6.97 -12.44
N LEU A 27 2.35 5.96 -12.59
CA LEU A 27 1.38 5.90 -13.70
C LEU A 27 0.30 6.98 -13.57
N PHE A 28 -0.15 7.25 -12.35
CA PHE A 28 -1.18 8.26 -12.11
C PHE A 28 -0.66 9.68 -12.33
N ASP A 29 0.59 9.96 -11.95
CA ASP A 29 1.24 11.24 -12.23
C ASP A 29 1.44 11.47 -13.74
N GLN A 30 1.79 10.42 -14.49
CA GLN A 30 1.84 10.47 -15.96
C GLN A 30 0.46 10.72 -16.58
N PHE A 31 -0.58 10.09 -16.04
CA PHE A 31 -1.96 10.33 -16.46
C PHE A 31 -2.36 11.80 -16.24
N LYS A 32 -2.15 12.34 -15.03
CA LYS A 32 -2.42 13.75 -14.71
C LYS A 32 -1.71 14.68 -15.68
N SER A 33 -0.40 14.49 -15.88
CA SER A 33 0.37 15.32 -16.80
C SER A 33 -0.13 15.26 -18.25
N SER A 34 -0.60 14.10 -18.70
CA SER A 34 -1.13 13.93 -20.06
C SER A 34 -2.48 14.64 -20.23
N VAL A 35 -3.30 14.60 -19.18
CA VAL A 35 -4.64 15.16 -19.18
C VAL A 35 -4.64 16.67 -18.97
N ASP A 36 -3.76 17.20 -18.12
CA ASP A 36 -3.62 18.65 -17.93
C ASP A 36 -3.26 19.36 -19.25
N GLY A 37 -2.49 18.69 -20.12
CA GLY A 37 -2.20 19.19 -21.46
C GLY A 37 -3.41 19.30 -22.40
N LEU A 38 -4.55 18.69 -22.06
CA LEU A 38 -5.80 18.78 -22.81
C LEU A 38 -6.72 19.90 -22.30
N ALA A 39 -6.57 20.34 -21.04
CA ALA A 39 -7.44 21.34 -20.44
C ALA A 39 -7.39 22.69 -21.19
N ASP A 40 -6.21 23.09 -21.66
CA ASP A 40 -6.03 24.31 -22.47
C ASP A 40 -6.78 24.27 -23.83
N SER A 41 -7.28 23.10 -24.25
CA SER A 41 -7.95 22.92 -25.54
C SER A 41 -9.45 23.20 -25.51
N PHE A 42 -10.07 23.39 -24.34
CA PHE A 42 -11.54 23.48 -24.23
C PHE A 42 -12.13 24.83 -24.68
N GLY A 43 -11.31 25.87 -24.80
CA GLY A 43 -11.74 27.19 -25.28
C GLY A 43 -12.49 28.02 -24.24
N GLY A 44 -12.62 29.33 -24.46
CA GLY A 44 -13.15 30.27 -23.46
C GLY A 44 -14.65 30.59 -23.55
N ASP A 45 -15.41 29.84 -24.35
CA ASP A 45 -16.85 30.05 -24.49
C ASP A 45 -17.67 29.27 -23.43
N MET A 46 -19.00 29.37 -23.50
CA MET A 46 -19.90 28.67 -22.56
C MET A 46 -19.77 27.14 -22.64
N ILE A 47 -19.47 26.59 -23.82
CA ILE A 47 -19.28 25.14 -23.99
C ILE A 47 -17.95 24.74 -23.37
N GLY A 48 -16.89 25.49 -23.63
CA GLY A 48 -15.57 25.29 -23.02
C GLY A 48 -15.61 25.32 -21.51
N SER A 49 -16.32 26.28 -20.91
CA SER A 49 -16.47 26.36 -19.46
C SER A 49 -17.31 25.23 -18.84
N LEU A 50 -18.25 24.63 -19.57
CA LEU A 50 -18.94 23.39 -19.13
C LEU A 50 -18.02 22.17 -19.22
N LEU A 51 -17.15 22.12 -20.24
CA LEU A 51 -16.16 21.06 -20.39
C LEU A 51 -15.08 21.15 -19.30
N ASP A 52 -14.63 22.35 -18.95
CA ASP A 52 -13.72 22.60 -17.83
C ASP A 52 -14.29 22.05 -16.51
N LEU A 53 -15.57 22.33 -16.23
CA LEU A 53 -16.23 21.83 -15.02
C LEU A 53 -16.33 20.30 -15.01
N ALA A 54 -16.75 19.70 -16.14
CA ALA A 54 -16.84 18.25 -16.25
C ALA A 54 -15.45 17.60 -16.08
N HIS A 55 -14.43 18.20 -16.67
CA HIS A 55 -13.04 17.78 -16.54
C HIS A 55 -12.58 17.81 -15.08
N GLN A 56 -12.81 18.93 -14.36
CA GLN A 56 -12.47 19.07 -12.94
C GLN A 56 -13.13 17.99 -12.08
N VAL A 57 -14.45 17.79 -12.22
CA VAL A 57 -15.18 16.79 -11.42
C VAL A 57 -14.65 15.37 -11.66
N CYS A 58 -14.35 15.03 -12.91
CA CYS A 58 -13.74 13.74 -13.23
C CYS A 58 -12.33 13.60 -12.63
N MET A 59 -11.52 14.67 -12.67
CA MET A 59 -10.16 14.66 -12.12
C MET A 59 -10.14 14.60 -10.59
N GLU A 60 -11.09 15.23 -9.91
CA GLU A 60 -11.27 15.12 -8.47
C GLU A 60 -11.63 13.68 -8.09
N ALA A 61 -12.65 13.11 -8.73
CA ALA A 61 -13.12 11.75 -8.43
C ALA A 61 -12.04 10.69 -8.65
N ILE A 62 -11.27 10.78 -9.74
CA ILE A 62 -10.18 9.82 -10.00
C ILE A 62 -9.00 10.05 -9.05
N THR A 63 -8.70 11.30 -8.68
CA THR A 63 -7.64 11.59 -7.70
C THR A 63 -7.97 11.04 -6.34
N GLU A 64 -9.20 11.22 -5.86
CA GLU A 64 -9.64 10.64 -4.59
C GLU A 64 -9.53 9.11 -4.63
N CYS A 65 -10.10 8.47 -5.65
CA CYS A 65 -10.10 7.02 -5.79
C CYS A 65 -8.68 6.43 -5.80
N ILE A 66 -7.76 7.00 -6.57
CA ILE A 66 -6.40 6.48 -6.68
C ILE A 66 -5.59 6.76 -5.41
N SER A 67 -5.70 7.96 -4.83
CA SER A 67 -4.99 8.29 -3.60
C SER A 67 -5.40 7.39 -2.43
N THR A 68 -6.69 7.13 -2.24
CA THR A 68 -7.16 6.20 -1.19
C THR A 68 -6.63 4.79 -1.40
N ASN A 69 -6.62 4.28 -2.64
CA ASN A 69 -6.05 2.96 -2.91
C ASN A 69 -4.53 2.90 -2.65
N ILE A 70 -3.80 3.99 -2.91
CA ILE A 70 -2.37 4.09 -2.61
C ILE A 70 -2.13 4.04 -1.10
N GLU A 71 -2.93 4.77 -0.32
CA GLU A 71 -2.89 4.73 1.15
C GLU A 71 -3.17 3.32 1.67
N ASP A 72 -4.20 2.64 1.16
CA ASP A 72 -4.53 1.27 1.55
C ASP A 72 -3.40 0.27 1.25
N LEU A 73 -2.73 0.39 0.10
CA LEU A 73 -1.59 -0.48 -0.24
C LEU A 73 -0.42 -0.30 0.74
N VAL A 74 -0.14 0.94 1.15
CA VAL A 74 0.88 1.24 2.16
C VAL A 74 0.51 0.64 3.51
N ASP A 75 -0.75 0.78 3.92
CA ASP A 75 -1.24 0.22 5.17
C ASP A 75 -1.17 -1.32 5.18
N TYR A 76 -1.48 -1.97 4.05
CA TYR A 76 -1.33 -3.41 3.90
C TYR A 76 0.13 -3.84 3.98
N ALA A 77 1.05 -3.13 3.33
CA ALA A 77 2.48 -3.41 3.41
C ALA A 77 3.00 -3.30 4.85
N ASN A 78 2.61 -2.25 5.57
CA ASN A 78 2.95 -2.06 6.98
C ASN A 78 2.38 -3.18 7.87
N THR A 79 1.12 -3.56 7.63
CA THR A 79 0.48 -4.66 8.36
C THR A 79 1.22 -5.98 8.17
N LEU A 80 1.68 -6.28 6.95
CA LEU A 80 2.45 -7.50 6.69
C LEU A 80 3.80 -7.48 7.43
N ARG A 81 4.51 -6.34 7.44
CA ARG A 81 5.76 -6.21 8.21
C ARG A 81 5.53 -6.45 9.69
N GLN A 82 4.51 -5.81 10.26
CA GLN A 82 4.15 -5.99 11.67
C GLN A 82 3.83 -7.45 11.98
N PHE A 83 3.08 -8.12 11.12
CA PHE A 83 2.76 -9.54 11.32
C PHE A 83 3.99 -10.44 11.32
N ALA A 84 4.95 -10.18 10.43
CA ALA A 84 6.22 -10.91 10.40
C ALA A 84 7.05 -10.68 11.67
N GLU A 85 7.12 -9.44 12.15
CA GLU A 85 7.82 -9.06 13.38
C GLU A 85 7.17 -9.68 14.63
N ASP A 86 5.84 -9.59 14.74
CA ASP A 86 5.09 -10.15 15.86
C ASP A 86 5.25 -11.67 15.93
N HIS A 87 5.24 -12.35 14.78
CA HIS A 87 5.42 -13.79 14.73
C HIS A 87 6.81 -14.21 15.22
N GLU A 88 7.87 -13.58 14.74
CA GLU A 88 9.24 -13.89 15.18
C GLU A 88 9.47 -13.55 16.65
N SER A 89 8.92 -12.42 17.13
CA SER A 89 9.00 -12.04 18.53
C SER A 89 8.32 -13.08 19.43
N ASN A 90 7.13 -13.55 19.04
CA ASN A 90 6.40 -14.57 19.78
C ASN A 90 7.16 -15.92 19.78
N ASP A 91 7.71 -16.34 18.64
CA ASP A 91 8.51 -17.57 18.56
C ASP A 91 9.74 -17.49 19.47
N ALA A 92 10.45 -16.36 19.47
CA ALA A 92 11.61 -16.15 20.33
C ALA A 92 11.25 -16.12 21.83
N GLU A 93 10.11 -15.50 22.18
CA GLU A 93 9.62 -15.50 23.56
C GLU A 93 9.25 -16.90 24.04
N ILE A 94 8.54 -17.67 23.21
CA ILE A 94 8.17 -19.05 23.51
C ILE A 94 9.42 -19.90 23.69
N GLU A 95 10.40 -19.79 22.79
CA GLU A 95 11.68 -20.51 22.91
C GLU A 95 12.37 -20.19 24.23
N ARG A 96 12.46 -18.90 24.59
CA ARG A 96 13.04 -18.45 25.87
C ARG A 96 12.32 -19.08 27.06
N LEU A 97 10.99 -19.03 27.10
CA LEU A 97 10.20 -19.61 28.19
C LEU A 97 10.41 -21.12 28.33
N PHE A 98 10.48 -21.85 27.21
CA PHE A 98 10.76 -23.28 27.25
C PHE A 98 12.19 -23.59 27.73
N ARG A 99 13.19 -22.79 27.34
CA ARG A 99 14.56 -22.93 27.85
C ARG A 99 14.62 -22.70 29.36
N GLU A 100 13.97 -21.64 29.86
CA GLU A 100 13.89 -21.35 31.29
C GLU A 100 13.21 -22.48 32.08
N LEU A 101 12.14 -23.08 31.53
CA LEU A 101 11.48 -24.24 32.14
C LEU A 101 12.37 -25.49 32.16
N LEU A 102 13.12 -25.76 31.09
CA LEU A 102 14.03 -26.89 31.02
C LEU A 102 15.18 -26.75 32.02
N ASP A 103 15.77 -25.55 32.09
CA ASP A 103 16.81 -25.22 33.07
C ASP A 103 16.30 -25.39 34.51
N ALA A 104 15.07 -24.94 34.80
CA ALA A 104 14.44 -25.10 36.11
C ALA A 104 14.18 -26.57 36.48
N LEU A 105 14.01 -27.45 35.49
CA LEU A 105 13.86 -28.89 35.66
C LEU A 105 15.22 -29.63 35.71
N GLY A 106 16.34 -28.90 35.57
CA GLY A 106 17.68 -29.48 35.52
C GLY A 106 17.97 -30.29 34.26
N ARG A 107 17.34 -29.92 33.14
CA ARG A 107 17.48 -30.59 31.83
C ARG A 107 18.04 -29.64 30.78
#